data_AF-A0AA41V7Y6-F1
#
_entry.id   AF-A0AA41V7Y6-F1
#
_cell.length_a   1.000
_cell.length_b   1.000
_cell.length_c   1.000
_cell.angle_alpha   90.00
_cell.angle_beta   90.00
_cell.angle_gamma   90.00
#
_symmetry.space_group_name_H-M   'P 1'
#
loop_
_entity.id
_entity.type
_entity.pdbx_description
1 polymer ?
#
loop_
_entity_poly.entity_id
_entity_poly.type
_entity_poly.pdbx_seq_one_letter_code
_entity_poly.pdbx_strand_id
1 'polypeptide(L)'
;MCQVLGMERRGLMHSDQKTRFSIKGKPVYHYCAVSSFSEYTVVHSGCAVKISPTVPLEKICLLSCGVAAGLGAAWKVADIAKGSSVVIFGLGTVGLSVAQGARLRGASRIIGIDTNPDKCEKGKAFGVTDFINPADCGEPVQQVIKRMTDGGADYSFECIGDTGMITTALQSCCDGWGVTVTLGVPKVNPETKTHYGLLLSGKTLKGSLFGGWKPKSDLPLLVDMYMKKEILVDEFITHDLAFEDINNAFKLMREGKCLRCVIHMPKK
;
A
#
# COMPACT_ATOMS: atom_id res chain seq x y z
N MET A 1 2.13 -7.86 12.28
CA MET A 1 1.99 -6.94 13.42
C MET A 1 1.07 -7.59 14.46
N CYS A 2 1.56 -7.83 15.66
CA CYS A 2 0.74 -8.29 16.78
C CYS A 2 1.05 -7.43 18.00
N GLN A 3 0.13 -7.37 18.97
CA GLN A 3 0.26 -6.55 20.18
C GLN A 3 1.62 -6.72 20.88
N VAL A 4 2.18 -7.93 20.82
CA VAL A 4 3.47 -8.27 21.46
C VAL A 4 4.70 -7.75 20.71
N LEU A 5 4.68 -7.71 19.37
CA LEU A 5 5.88 -7.45 18.57
C LEU A 5 5.98 -6.03 18.01
N GLY A 6 4.84 -5.33 17.89
CA GLY A 6 4.81 -4.05 17.17
C GLY A 6 5.43 -4.14 15.77
N MET A 7 6.13 -3.09 15.34
CA MET A 7 7.09 -3.12 14.23
C MET A 7 8.50 -3.37 14.78
N GLU A 8 8.93 -4.63 14.88
CA GLU A 8 10.33 -4.95 15.22
C GLU A 8 11.26 -4.51 14.09
N ARG A 9 12.27 -3.70 14.42
CA ARG A 9 13.20 -3.07 13.45
C ARG A 9 14.67 -3.41 13.70
N ARG A 10 15.01 -4.13 14.77
CA ARG A 10 16.39 -4.48 15.13
C ARG A 10 16.95 -5.67 14.34
N GLY A 11 16.09 -6.42 13.64
CA GLY A 11 16.49 -7.60 12.88
C GLY A 11 16.85 -8.81 13.74
N LEU A 12 16.33 -8.87 14.97
CA LEU A 12 16.58 -9.90 15.97
C LEU A 12 15.26 -10.56 16.39
N MET A 13 15.33 -11.82 16.81
CA MET A 13 14.17 -12.53 17.36
C MET A 13 13.81 -11.99 18.73
N HIS A 14 12.51 -11.77 18.98
CA HIS A 14 12.03 -11.22 20.25
C HIS A 14 12.44 -12.07 21.46
N SER A 15 12.46 -13.40 21.32
CA SER A 15 12.68 -14.36 22.40
C SER A 15 14.07 -14.29 23.04
N ASP A 16 15.12 -13.96 22.28
CA ASP A 16 16.51 -14.03 22.74
C ASP A 16 17.41 -12.91 22.20
N GLN A 17 16.85 -11.97 21.44
CA GLN A 17 17.58 -10.88 20.80
C GLN A 17 18.74 -11.38 19.92
N LYS A 18 18.57 -12.53 19.26
CA LYS A 18 19.56 -13.10 18.31
C LYS A 18 18.98 -13.30 16.91
N THR A 19 19.85 -13.45 15.92
CA THR A 19 19.44 -13.83 14.56
C THR A 19 19.12 -15.34 14.49
N ARG A 20 18.54 -15.78 13.37
CA ARG A 20 18.40 -17.21 13.02
C ARG A 20 19.15 -17.57 11.74
N PHE A 21 19.63 -16.56 11.04
CA PHE A 21 20.47 -16.72 9.87
C PHE A 21 21.93 -16.44 10.24
N SER A 22 22.84 -17.21 9.64
CA SER A 22 24.27 -16.96 9.69
C SER A 22 24.94 -17.46 8.42
N ILE A 23 26.05 -16.82 8.04
CA ILE A 23 26.93 -17.26 6.96
C ILE A 23 28.32 -17.45 7.57
N LYS A 24 28.83 -18.68 7.56
CA LYS A 24 30.14 -19.03 8.13
C LYS A 24 30.29 -18.53 9.58
N GLY A 25 29.25 -18.70 10.40
CA GLY A 25 29.21 -18.27 11.80
C GLY A 25 28.95 -16.78 12.03
N LYS A 26 28.91 -15.94 10.98
CA LYS A 26 28.59 -14.51 11.09
C LYS A 26 27.08 -14.29 11.02
N PRO A 27 26.46 -13.54 11.94
CA PRO A 27 25.03 -13.26 11.92
C PRO A 27 24.57 -12.55 10.65
N VAL A 28 23.43 -12.98 10.12
CA VAL A 28 22.66 -12.24 9.10
C VAL A 28 21.35 -11.81 9.74
N TYR A 29 21.08 -10.50 9.70
CA TYR A 29 19.92 -9.92 10.36
C TYR A 29 18.61 -10.26 9.66
N HIS A 30 17.55 -10.38 10.46
CA HIS A 30 16.20 -10.49 9.93
C HIS A 30 15.69 -9.16 9.38
N TYR A 31 14.70 -9.22 8.50
CA TYR A 31 14.02 -8.06 7.97
C TYR A 31 12.51 -8.18 8.10
N CYS A 32 11.88 -7.11 8.61
CA CYS A 32 10.43 -6.99 8.81
C CYS A 32 9.77 -8.18 9.56
N ALA A 33 10.51 -8.88 10.42
CA ALA A 33 10.05 -10.07 11.14
C ALA A 33 9.55 -11.23 10.24
N VAL A 34 9.96 -11.26 8.96
CA VAL A 34 9.58 -12.29 7.98
C VAL A 34 10.80 -12.88 7.27
N SER A 35 11.68 -12.04 6.72
CA SER A 35 12.88 -12.46 5.97
C SER A 35 12.58 -13.49 4.86
N SER A 36 11.63 -13.20 3.98
CA SER A 36 11.09 -14.15 2.99
C SER A 36 11.99 -14.42 1.77
N PHE A 37 13.15 -13.79 1.64
CA PHE A 37 14.13 -14.08 0.58
C PHE A 37 15.11 -15.17 1.01
N SER A 38 14.55 -16.32 1.37
CA SER A 38 15.25 -17.53 1.79
C SER A 38 14.30 -18.71 1.64
N GLU A 39 14.81 -19.89 1.27
CA GLU A 39 13.99 -21.12 1.16
C GLU A 39 13.31 -21.49 2.48
N TYR A 40 13.96 -21.17 3.60
CA TYR A 40 13.43 -21.35 4.95
C TYR A 40 13.58 -20.07 5.75
N THR A 41 12.61 -19.78 6.61
CA THR A 41 12.68 -18.67 7.56
C THR A 41 12.13 -19.08 8.91
N VAL A 42 12.50 -18.33 9.94
CA VAL A 42 11.96 -18.48 11.30
C VAL A 42 11.22 -17.20 11.63
N VAL A 43 9.92 -17.32 11.88
CA VAL A 43 9.07 -16.20 12.27
C VAL A 43 8.45 -16.46 13.64
N HIS A 44 8.18 -15.40 14.38
CA HIS A 44 7.34 -15.52 15.57
C HIS A 44 5.93 -15.95 15.15
N SER A 45 5.31 -16.86 15.91
CA SER A 45 3.98 -17.40 15.59
C SER A 45 2.90 -16.32 15.47
N GLY A 46 3.06 -15.17 16.12
CA GLY A 46 2.23 -13.98 16.00
C GLY A 46 2.22 -13.34 14.60
N CYS A 47 3.27 -13.57 13.81
CA CYS A 47 3.41 -13.10 12.42
C CYS A 47 3.05 -14.16 11.38
N ALA A 48 2.79 -15.40 11.81
CA ALA A 48 2.34 -16.47 10.93
C ALA A 48 0.80 -16.53 10.94
N VAL A 49 0.20 -16.40 9.75
CA VAL A 49 -1.25 -16.54 9.57
C VAL A 49 -1.51 -17.88 8.89
N LYS A 50 -2.32 -18.72 9.53
CA LYS A 50 -2.74 -19.99 8.96
C LYS A 50 -3.81 -19.73 7.90
N ILE A 51 -3.65 -20.37 6.75
CA ILE A 51 -4.55 -20.29 5.60
C ILE A 51 -4.87 -21.71 5.11
N SER A 52 -5.89 -21.84 4.27
CA SER A 52 -6.23 -23.11 3.63
C SER A 52 -5.08 -23.59 2.73
N PRO A 53 -4.75 -24.89 2.68
CA PRO A 53 -3.69 -25.41 1.81
C PRO A 53 -4.06 -25.40 0.32
N THR A 54 -5.31 -25.14 -0.03
CA THR A 54 -5.82 -25.16 -1.41
C THR A 54 -5.70 -23.82 -2.14
N VAL A 55 -5.24 -22.77 -1.47
CA VAL A 55 -5.13 -21.42 -2.06
C VAL A 55 -3.81 -21.28 -2.83
N PRO A 56 -3.78 -20.56 -3.96
CA PRO A 56 -2.57 -20.39 -4.77
C PRO A 56 -1.60 -19.44 -4.08
N LEU A 57 -0.54 -19.99 -3.48
CA LEU A 57 0.42 -19.25 -2.65
C LEU A 57 1.14 -18.14 -3.43
N GLU A 58 1.42 -18.39 -4.71
CA GLU A 58 2.03 -17.45 -5.65
C GLU A 58 1.19 -16.18 -5.84
N LYS A 59 -0.12 -16.24 -5.63
CA LYS A 59 -1.03 -15.09 -5.74
C LYS A 59 -1.21 -14.42 -4.39
N ILE A 60 -1.62 -15.19 -3.39
CA ILE A 60 -1.97 -14.64 -2.08
C ILE A 60 -0.77 -14.11 -1.29
N CYS A 61 0.47 -14.39 -1.70
CA CYS A 61 1.66 -13.79 -1.10
C CYS A 61 1.61 -12.25 -1.11
N LEU A 62 0.94 -11.63 -2.09
CA LEU A 62 0.73 -10.18 -2.19
C LEU A 62 -0.19 -9.62 -1.09
N LEU A 63 -1.07 -10.45 -0.51
CA LEU A 63 -2.00 -10.05 0.55
C LEU A 63 -1.30 -9.80 1.89
N SER A 64 -0.04 -10.20 2.04
CA SER A 64 0.75 -9.99 3.26
C SER A 64 1.34 -8.57 3.41
N CYS A 65 1.20 -7.70 2.40
CA CYS A 65 1.79 -6.36 2.43
C CYS A 65 0.92 -5.33 1.67
N GLY A 66 1.39 -4.86 0.52
CA GLY A 66 0.85 -3.66 -0.13
C GLY A 66 -0.62 -3.76 -0.58
N VAL A 67 -1.08 -4.95 -1.00
CA VAL A 67 -2.47 -5.12 -1.44
C VAL A 67 -3.43 -4.96 -0.27
N ALA A 68 -3.20 -5.69 0.81
CA ALA A 68 -3.98 -5.54 2.04
C ALA A 68 -3.87 -4.12 2.61
N ALA A 69 -2.68 -3.51 2.60
CA ALA A 69 -2.50 -2.16 3.13
C ALA A 69 -3.39 -1.12 2.45
N GLY A 70 -3.45 -1.10 1.11
CA GLY A 70 -4.30 -0.17 0.37
C GLY A 70 -5.80 -0.44 0.55
N LEU A 71 -6.21 -1.72 0.45
CA LEU A 71 -7.60 -2.12 0.68
C LEU A 71 -8.11 -1.72 2.06
N GLY A 72 -7.32 -2.01 3.10
CA GLY A 72 -7.67 -1.67 4.47
C GLY A 72 -7.68 -0.18 4.73
N ALA A 73 -6.79 0.59 4.07
CA ALA A 73 -6.83 2.04 4.21
C ALA A 73 -8.14 2.62 3.68
N ALA A 74 -8.64 2.11 2.55
CA ALA A 74 -9.94 2.50 2.01
C ALA A 74 -11.11 2.05 2.93
N TRP A 75 -11.08 0.82 3.42
CA TRP A 75 -12.23 0.21 4.10
C TRP A 75 -12.30 0.43 5.61
N LYS A 76 -11.16 0.45 6.30
CA LYS A 76 -11.09 0.49 7.77
C LYS A 76 -10.57 1.81 8.31
N VAL A 77 -9.66 2.47 7.60
CA VAL A 77 -9.02 3.71 8.10
C VAL A 77 -9.79 4.94 7.64
N ALA A 78 -10.00 5.06 6.33
CA ALA A 78 -10.85 6.10 5.74
C ALA A 78 -12.34 5.79 5.96
N ASP A 79 -12.71 4.51 5.87
CA ASP A 79 -14.10 4.05 5.86
C ASP A 79 -14.91 4.79 4.78
N ILE A 80 -14.43 4.71 3.54
CA ILE A 80 -14.97 5.49 2.40
C ILE A 80 -16.48 5.28 2.30
N ALA A 81 -17.23 6.39 2.31
CA ALA A 81 -18.67 6.37 2.10
C ALA A 81 -19.02 6.16 0.62
N LYS A 82 -20.17 5.52 0.38
CA LYS A 82 -20.70 5.36 -0.97
C LYS A 82 -21.03 6.73 -1.56
N GLY A 83 -20.68 6.94 -2.83
CA GLY A 83 -20.89 8.19 -3.55
C GLY A 83 -19.79 9.22 -3.36
N SER A 84 -18.81 8.98 -2.50
CA SER A 84 -17.72 9.92 -2.24
C SER A 84 -16.73 10.05 -3.40
N SER A 85 -16.04 11.19 -3.42
CA SER A 85 -14.88 11.48 -4.26
C SER A 85 -13.58 11.13 -3.55
N VAL A 86 -12.67 10.48 -4.27
CA VAL A 86 -11.41 9.98 -3.74
C VAL A 86 -10.26 10.43 -4.62
N VAL A 87 -9.18 10.93 -4.03
CA VAL A 87 -7.93 11.22 -4.74
C VAL A 87 -6.78 10.37 -4.19
N ILE A 88 -5.93 9.85 -5.07
CA ILE A 88 -4.86 8.91 -4.73
C ILE A 88 -3.55 9.42 -5.34
N PHE A 89 -2.60 9.79 -4.49
CA PHE A 89 -1.26 10.18 -4.88
C PHE A 89 -0.34 8.97 -4.93
N GLY A 90 0.10 8.60 -6.12
CA GLY A 90 0.96 7.45 -6.41
C GLY A 90 0.17 6.18 -6.76
N LEU A 91 0.26 5.74 -8.01
CA LEU A 91 -0.40 4.55 -8.57
C LEU A 91 0.53 3.33 -8.64
N GLY A 92 1.29 3.13 -7.57
CA GLY A 92 1.92 1.84 -7.27
C GLY A 92 0.90 0.82 -6.76
N THR A 93 1.34 -0.38 -6.38
CA THR A 93 0.44 -1.43 -5.85
C THR A 93 -0.42 -0.95 -4.68
N VAL A 94 0.12 -0.13 -3.78
CA VAL A 94 -0.65 0.40 -2.64
C VAL A 94 -1.77 1.32 -3.12
N GLY A 95 -1.46 2.33 -3.94
CA GLY A 95 -2.48 3.26 -4.45
C GLY A 95 -3.51 2.59 -5.36
N LEU A 96 -3.10 1.65 -6.21
CA LEU A 96 -4.02 0.84 -7.00
C LEU A 96 -4.93 -0.05 -6.12
N SER A 97 -4.42 -0.51 -4.97
CA SER A 97 -5.26 -1.24 -3.99
C SER A 97 -6.22 -0.32 -3.25
N VAL A 98 -5.85 0.94 -3.00
CA VAL A 98 -6.77 1.98 -2.52
C VAL A 98 -7.86 2.23 -3.55
N ALA A 99 -7.51 2.36 -4.85
CA ALA A 99 -8.48 2.57 -5.92
C ALA A 99 -9.50 1.43 -5.99
N GLN A 100 -9.02 0.19 -5.93
CA GLN A 100 -9.90 -0.98 -5.85
C GLN A 100 -10.80 -0.93 -4.61
N GLY A 101 -10.23 -0.61 -3.45
CA GLY A 101 -10.99 -0.50 -2.21
C GLY A 101 -12.08 0.58 -2.29
N ALA A 102 -11.76 1.74 -2.85
CA ALA A 102 -12.68 2.84 -3.09
C ALA A 102 -13.82 2.45 -4.04
N ARG A 103 -13.49 1.78 -5.16
CA ARG A 103 -14.48 1.26 -6.11
C ARG A 103 -15.44 0.29 -5.44
N LEU A 104 -14.91 -0.66 -4.66
CA LEU A 104 -15.72 -1.67 -3.96
C LEU A 104 -16.57 -1.06 -2.82
N ARG A 105 -16.20 0.11 -2.29
CA ARG A 105 -17.03 0.91 -1.37
C ARG A 105 -18.06 1.78 -2.08
N GLY A 106 -18.05 1.82 -3.41
CA GLY A 106 -18.98 2.59 -4.23
C GLY A 106 -18.65 4.08 -4.28
N ALA A 107 -17.38 4.47 -4.21
CA ALA A 107 -16.95 5.83 -4.54
C ALA A 107 -17.42 6.19 -5.96
N SER A 108 -17.92 7.42 -6.14
CA SER A 108 -18.46 7.89 -7.43
C SER A 108 -17.36 8.37 -8.37
N ARG A 109 -16.27 8.90 -7.81
CA ARG A 109 -15.14 9.45 -8.55
C ARG A 109 -13.83 9.07 -7.85
N ILE A 110 -12.89 8.55 -8.61
CA ILE A 110 -11.57 8.10 -8.13
C ILE A 110 -10.50 8.72 -9.02
N ILE A 111 -9.84 9.75 -8.51
CA ILE A 111 -8.83 10.53 -9.22
C ILE A 111 -7.43 9.98 -8.86
N GLY A 112 -6.74 9.42 -9.83
CA GLY A 112 -5.37 8.93 -9.69
C GLY A 112 -4.36 9.99 -10.10
N ILE A 113 -3.37 10.25 -9.24
CA ILE A 113 -2.28 11.20 -9.48
C ILE A 113 -0.96 10.42 -9.57
N ASP A 114 -0.31 10.44 -10.73
CA ASP A 114 1.01 9.83 -10.93
C ASP A 114 1.78 10.57 -12.02
N THR A 115 3.12 10.58 -11.92
CA THR A 115 3.97 11.21 -12.94
C THR A 115 4.24 10.29 -14.13
N ASN A 116 3.96 8.99 -14.00
CA ASN A 116 4.10 8.04 -15.08
C ASN A 116 2.75 7.85 -15.82
N PRO A 117 2.61 8.31 -17.07
CA PRO A 117 1.37 8.19 -17.83
C PRO A 117 0.96 6.73 -18.11
N ASP A 118 1.90 5.79 -18.13
CA ASP A 118 1.62 4.36 -18.31
C ASP A 118 0.76 3.78 -17.18
N LYS A 119 0.64 4.49 -16.05
CA LYS A 119 -0.21 4.12 -14.92
C LYS A 119 -1.69 4.43 -15.16
N CYS A 120 -2.03 5.29 -16.13
CA CYS A 120 -3.42 5.67 -16.42
C CYS A 120 -4.27 4.44 -16.80
N GLU A 121 -3.85 3.69 -17.82
CA GLU A 121 -4.60 2.52 -18.28
C GLU A 121 -4.69 1.42 -17.21
N LYS A 122 -3.59 1.18 -16.48
CA LYS A 122 -3.60 0.24 -15.36
C LYS A 122 -4.57 0.69 -14.26
N GLY A 123 -4.58 1.99 -13.94
CA GLY A 123 -5.47 2.58 -12.94
C GLY A 123 -6.95 2.29 -13.22
N LYS A 124 -7.37 2.39 -14.48
CA LYS A 124 -8.76 2.13 -14.89
C LYS A 124 -9.23 0.73 -14.49
N ALA A 125 -8.38 -0.29 -14.64
CA ALA A 125 -8.70 -1.67 -14.25
C ALA A 125 -8.99 -1.81 -12.74
N PHE A 126 -8.37 -0.97 -11.90
CA PHE A 126 -8.59 -0.93 -10.46
C PHE A 126 -9.66 0.07 -10.02
N GLY A 127 -10.29 0.79 -10.95
CA GLY A 127 -11.40 1.71 -10.67
C GLY A 127 -11.07 3.20 -10.70
N VAL A 128 -9.86 3.59 -11.09
CA VAL A 128 -9.54 5.01 -11.34
C VAL A 128 -10.43 5.53 -12.47
N THR A 129 -11.15 6.61 -12.22
CA THR A 129 -12.07 7.26 -13.19
C THR A 129 -11.39 8.41 -13.92
N ASP A 130 -10.51 9.14 -13.23
CA ASP A 130 -9.80 10.29 -13.76
C ASP A 130 -8.31 10.14 -13.46
N PHE A 131 -7.46 10.55 -14.38
CA PHE A 131 -6.01 10.53 -14.20
C PHE A 131 -5.45 11.94 -14.37
N ILE A 132 -4.56 12.33 -13.47
CA ILE A 132 -3.83 13.60 -13.57
C ILE A 132 -2.34 13.30 -13.44
N ASN A 133 -1.58 13.75 -14.43
CA ASN A 133 -0.14 13.91 -14.30
C ASN A 133 0.14 15.34 -13.83
N PRO A 134 0.77 15.53 -12.66
CA PRO A 134 1.09 16.87 -12.16
C PRO A 134 1.94 17.70 -13.12
N ALA A 135 2.76 17.06 -13.96
CA ALA A 135 3.61 17.74 -14.95
C ALA A 135 2.81 18.41 -16.08
N ASP A 136 1.59 17.92 -16.34
CA ASP A 136 0.71 18.44 -17.38
C ASP A 136 -0.22 19.56 -16.87
N CYS A 137 -0.09 19.92 -15.58
CA CYS A 137 -0.88 20.96 -14.95
C CYS A 137 -0.20 22.33 -15.08
N GLY A 138 -0.93 23.36 -15.54
CA GLY A 138 -0.46 24.75 -15.55
C GLY A 138 -0.47 25.43 -14.17
N GLU A 139 -0.84 24.71 -13.12
CA GLU A 139 -1.02 25.20 -11.76
C GLU A 139 -0.86 24.06 -10.73
N PRO A 140 -0.82 24.34 -9.41
CA PRO A 140 -0.70 23.30 -8.40
C PRO A 140 -1.83 22.26 -8.45
N VAL A 141 -1.47 20.97 -8.43
CA VAL A 141 -2.41 19.84 -8.64
C VAL A 141 -3.61 19.85 -7.70
N GLN A 142 -3.44 20.31 -6.45
CA GLN A 142 -4.52 20.44 -5.48
C GLN A 142 -5.62 21.43 -5.92
N GLN A 143 -5.28 22.48 -6.69
CA GLN A 143 -6.26 23.42 -7.23
C GLN A 143 -7.06 22.80 -8.38
N VAL A 144 -6.39 22.02 -9.23
CA VAL A 144 -7.03 21.23 -10.28
C VAL A 144 -8.03 20.26 -9.66
N ILE A 145 -7.62 19.52 -8.62
CA ILE A 145 -8.50 18.59 -7.89
C ILE A 145 -9.70 19.33 -7.30
N LYS A 146 -9.49 20.46 -6.62
CA LYS A 146 -10.58 21.26 -6.05
C LYS A 146 -11.61 21.68 -7.09
N ARG A 147 -11.20 22.07 -8.30
CA ARG A 147 -12.14 22.39 -9.37
C ARG A 147 -12.86 21.17 -9.91
N MET A 148 -12.17 20.05 -10.04
CA MET A 148 -12.79 18.80 -10.53
C MET A 148 -13.84 18.25 -9.55
N THR A 149 -13.72 18.56 -8.26
CA THR A 149 -14.61 18.03 -7.22
C THR A 149 -15.39 19.12 -6.48
N ASP A 150 -15.56 20.29 -7.09
CA ASP A 150 -16.35 21.41 -6.56
C ASP A 150 -16.02 21.82 -5.11
N GLY A 151 -14.74 21.80 -4.74
CA GLY A 151 -14.25 22.24 -3.42
C GLY A 151 -13.20 21.36 -2.77
N GLY A 152 -12.88 20.21 -3.36
CA GLY A 152 -11.92 19.22 -2.86
C GLY A 152 -12.55 17.84 -2.65
N ALA A 153 -11.73 16.79 -2.60
CA ALA A 153 -12.21 15.42 -2.49
C ALA A 153 -12.63 15.08 -1.04
N ASP A 154 -13.58 14.16 -0.87
CA ASP A 154 -13.97 13.68 0.45
C ASP A 154 -12.82 12.93 1.13
N TYR A 155 -12.05 12.16 0.35
CA TYR A 155 -10.91 11.40 0.83
C TYR A 155 -9.68 11.60 -0.05
N SER A 156 -8.51 11.75 0.56
CA SER A 156 -7.22 11.73 -0.13
C SER A 156 -6.27 10.69 0.46
N PHE A 157 -5.47 10.06 -0.39
CA PHE A 157 -4.53 9.03 0.01
C PHE A 157 -3.11 9.33 -0.49
N GLU A 158 -2.15 9.44 0.41
CA GLU A 158 -0.73 9.58 0.09
C GLU A 158 -0.10 8.19 0.08
N CYS A 159 0.32 7.70 -1.10
CA CYS A 159 0.81 6.33 -1.32
C CYS A 159 2.24 6.28 -1.88
N ILE A 160 3.00 7.38 -1.85
CA ILE A 160 4.34 7.51 -2.42
C ILE A 160 5.40 7.39 -1.31
N GLY A 161 5.18 8.04 -0.18
CA GLY A 161 6.16 8.24 0.89
C GLY A 161 6.91 9.55 0.76
N ASP A 162 6.34 10.53 0.07
CA ASP A 162 6.87 11.88 0.03
C ASP A 162 6.18 12.72 1.11
N THR A 163 6.94 13.16 2.12
CA THR A 163 6.39 13.94 3.23
C THR A 163 5.86 15.30 2.81
N GLY A 164 6.34 15.86 1.69
CA GLY A 164 5.81 17.09 1.09
C GLY A 164 4.44 16.90 0.45
N MET A 165 4.16 15.71 -0.09
CA MET A 165 2.86 15.39 -0.70
C MET A 165 1.73 15.28 0.33
N ILE A 166 2.04 15.10 1.61
CA ILE A 166 1.02 15.08 2.68
C ILE A 166 0.26 16.41 2.72
N THR A 167 0.95 17.55 2.60
CA THR A 167 0.32 18.87 2.60
C THR A 167 -0.53 19.06 1.33
N THR A 168 -0.04 18.63 0.17
CA THR A 168 -0.82 18.63 -1.07
C THR A 168 -2.07 17.77 -0.95
N ALA A 169 -1.97 16.58 -0.36
CA ALA A 169 -3.10 15.68 -0.15
C ALA A 169 -4.14 16.28 0.80
N LEU A 170 -3.71 16.94 1.89
CA LEU A 170 -4.61 17.69 2.78
C LEU A 170 -5.29 18.85 2.06
N GLN A 171 -4.54 19.62 1.27
CA GLN A 171 -5.10 20.74 0.50
C GLN A 171 -6.08 20.27 -0.59
N SER A 172 -5.94 19.04 -1.06
CA SER A 172 -6.82 18.46 -2.08
C SER A 172 -8.17 17.97 -1.53
N CYS A 173 -8.29 17.83 -0.21
CA CYS A 173 -9.54 17.47 0.44
C CYS A 173 -10.49 18.65 0.59
N CYS A 174 -11.79 18.39 0.67
CA CYS A 174 -12.81 19.40 1.00
C CYS A 174 -12.65 19.91 2.44
N ASP A 175 -13.06 21.16 2.67
CA ASP A 175 -13.15 21.72 4.02
C ASP A 175 -14.32 21.05 4.78
N GLY A 176 -14.30 21.07 6.11
CA GLY A 176 -15.35 20.53 6.96
C GLY A 176 -15.18 19.06 7.34
N TRP A 177 -15.13 18.14 6.36
CA TRP A 177 -15.11 16.69 6.64
C TRP A 177 -14.02 15.90 5.91
N GLY A 178 -13.22 16.54 5.05
CA GLY A 178 -12.23 15.86 4.23
C GLY A 178 -11.19 15.07 5.04
N VAL A 179 -10.92 13.83 4.63
CA VAL A 179 -9.99 12.93 5.33
C VAL A 179 -8.80 12.57 4.45
N THR A 180 -7.60 12.90 4.90
CA THR A 180 -6.34 12.46 4.29
C THR A 180 -5.78 11.26 5.04
N VAL A 181 -5.46 10.18 4.32
CA VAL A 181 -4.81 8.99 4.85
C VAL A 181 -3.41 8.86 4.28
N THR A 182 -2.40 8.73 5.14
CA THR A 182 -1.00 8.50 4.74
C THR A 182 -0.64 7.03 4.85
N LEU A 183 -0.09 6.47 3.76
CA LEU A 183 0.38 5.09 3.66
C LEU A 183 1.84 5.01 3.24
N GLY A 184 2.33 6.01 2.51
CA GLY A 184 3.67 6.06 1.99
C GLY A 184 4.73 5.93 3.08
N VAL A 185 5.80 5.19 2.79
CA VAL A 185 6.92 5.03 3.72
C VAL A 185 8.05 5.98 3.29
N PRO A 186 8.39 7.00 4.11
CA PRO A 186 9.40 7.98 3.74
C PRO A 186 10.79 7.37 3.66
N LYS A 187 11.55 7.78 2.63
CA LYS A 187 12.93 7.32 2.38
C LYS A 187 13.95 8.01 3.28
N VAL A 188 13.80 9.31 3.50
CA VAL A 188 14.73 10.17 4.24
C VAL A 188 13.93 11.24 4.96
N ASN A 189 14.39 11.65 6.15
CA ASN A 189 13.80 12.71 6.99
C ASN A 189 12.26 12.62 7.13
N PRO A 190 11.74 11.73 8.00
CA PRO A 190 10.31 11.42 8.11
C PRO A 190 9.51 12.52 8.86
N GLU A 191 9.84 13.79 8.64
CA GLU A 191 9.13 14.93 9.19
C GLU A 191 8.16 15.49 8.15
N THR A 192 6.97 15.87 8.60
CA THR A 192 5.97 16.56 7.78
C THR A 192 5.61 17.89 8.43
N LYS A 193 5.39 18.91 7.61
CA LYS A 193 4.97 20.25 8.03
C LYS A 193 3.72 20.60 7.25
N THR A 194 2.67 21.01 7.97
CA THR A 194 1.41 21.46 7.36
C THR A 194 0.95 22.74 8.02
N HIS A 195 0.25 23.60 7.27
CA HIS A 195 -0.29 24.84 7.82
C HIS A 195 -1.43 24.50 8.78
N TYR A 196 -1.35 24.98 10.03
CA TYR A 196 -2.32 24.65 11.08
C TYR A 196 -3.77 24.98 10.69
N GLY A 197 -3.97 26.02 9.88
CA GLY A 197 -5.28 26.38 9.33
C GLY A 197 -5.97 25.27 8.52
N LEU A 198 -5.22 24.32 7.94
CA LEU A 198 -5.81 23.17 7.23
C LEU A 198 -6.55 22.24 8.20
N LEU A 199 -6.05 22.07 9.42
CA LEU A 199 -6.74 21.29 10.45
C LEU A 199 -7.93 22.07 11.03
N LEU A 200 -7.76 23.38 11.28
CA LEU A 200 -8.85 24.24 11.75
C LEU A 200 -10.03 24.30 10.77
N SER A 201 -9.78 24.12 9.47
CA SER A 201 -10.83 24.04 8.45
C SER A 201 -11.67 22.75 8.51
N GLY A 202 -11.47 21.89 9.51
CA GLY A 202 -12.25 20.65 9.72
C GLY A 202 -11.66 19.40 9.06
N LYS A 203 -10.49 19.50 8.42
CA LYS A 203 -9.85 18.33 7.79
C LYS A 203 -9.22 17.41 8.82
N THR A 204 -9.19 16.12 8.48
CA THR A 204 -8.55 15.09 9.31
C THR A 204 -7.34 14.48 8.61
N LEU A 205 -6.21 14.37 9.31
CA LEU A 205 -5.05 13.58 8.88
C LEU A 205 -4.99 12.27 9.67
N LYS A 206 -4.98 11.13 8.97
CA LYS A 206 -4.85 9.79 9.56
C LYS A 206 -3.62 9.08 9.01
N GLY A 207 -2.92 8.33 9.86
CA GLY A 207 -1.94 7.35 9.41
C GLY A 207 -2.59 5.98 9.21
N SER A 208 -2.09 5.19 8.25
CA SER A 208 -2.50 3.81 8.05
C SER A 208 -1.31 2.88 8.06
N LEU A 209 -1.34 1.91 8.98
CA LEU A 209 -0.34 0.87 9.07
C LEU A 209 -0.98 -0.46 8.71
N PHE A 210 -0.50 -1.07 7.63
CA PHE A 210 -1.07 -2.31 7.08
C PHE A 210 -2.60 -2.23 6.89
N GLY A 211 -3.12 -1.04 6.53
CA GLY A 211 -4.55 -0.85 6.27
C GLY A 211 -5.45 -0.96 7.52
N GLY A 212 -4.89 -0.91 8.74
CA GLY A 212 -5.66 -1.12 9.96
C GLY A 212 -6.14 -2.56 10.15
N TRP A 213 -5.60 -3.51 9.39
CA TRP A 213 -5.90 -4.94 9.55
C TRP A 213 -5.21 -5.50 10.78
N LYS A 214 -5.90 -6.43 11.46
CA LYS A 214 -5.32 -7.36 12.43
C LYS A 214 -4.94 -8.64 11.68
N PRO A 215 -3.65 -8.90 11.40
CA PRO A 215 -3.24 -9.93 10.45
C PRO A 215 -3.85 -11.31 10.71
N LYS A 216 -3.81 -11.81 11.94
CA LYS A 216 -4.30 -13.16 12.26
C LYS A 216 -5.80 -13.35 12.07
N SER A 217 -6.60 -12.34 12.41
CA SER A 217 -8.06 -12.43 12.31
C SER A 217 -8.57 -12.03 10.93
N ASP A 218 -7.89 -11.08 10.28
CA ASP A 218 -8.47 -10.39 9.12
C ASP A 218 -7.92 -10.90 7.78
N LEU A 219 -6.65 -11.35 7.72
CA LEU A 219 -6.08 -11.85 6.46
C LEU A 219 -6.77 -13.10 5.90
N PRO A 220 -7.20 -14.08 6.71
CA PRO A 220 -7.96 -15.21 6.18
C PRO A 220 -9.22 -14.76 5.42
N LEU A 221 -9.91 -13.72 5.90
CA LEU A 221 -11.08 -13.15 5.22
C LEU A 221 -10.71 -12.53 3.87
N LEU A 222 -9.58 -11.81 3.79
CA LEU A 222 -9.08 -11.28 2.51
C LEU A 222 -8.72 -12.39 1.51
N VAL A 223 -8.17 -13.50 1.99
CA VAL A 223 -7.90 -14.67 1.15
C VAL A 223 -9.21 -15.27 0.64
N ASP A 224 -10.24 -15.38 1.49
CA ASP A 224 -11.55 -15.89 1.08
C ASP A 224 -12.21 -14.98 0.02
N MET A 225 -12.13 -13.65 0.19
CA MET A 225 -12.62 -12.68 -0.80
C MET A 225 -11.90 -12.84 -2.15
N TYR A 226 -10.58 -13.08 -2.12
CA TYR A 226 -9.81 -13.36 -3.33
C TYR A 226 -10.28 -14.66 -4.00
N MET A 227 -10.45 -15.73 -3.24
CA MET A 227 -10.93 -17.02 -3.77
C MET A 227 -12.34 -16.91 -4.38
N LYS A 228 -13.18 -16.01 -3.86
CA LYS A 228 -14.50 -15.66 -4.42
C LYS A 228 -14.45 -14.66 -5.57
N LYS A 229 -13.26 -14.20 -5.96
CA LYS A 229 -13.03 -13.19 -7.01
C LYS A 229 -13.67 -11.83 -6.71
N GLU A 230 -13.85 -11.50 -5.44
CA GLU A 230 -14.39 -10.21 -4.99
C GLU A 230 -13.32 -9.10 -5.01
N ILE A 231 -12.04 -9.47 -4.92
CA ILE A 231 -10.89 -8.58 -5.01
C ILE A 231 -9.92 -9.05 -6.08
N LEU A 232 -9.30 -8.11 -6.78
CA LEU A 232 -8.22 -8.38 -7.73
C LEU A 232 -6.90 -8.57 -6.96
N VAL A 233 -6.10 -9.53 -7.39
CA VAL A 233 -4.76 -9.83 -6.83
C VAL A 233 -3.80 -10.15 -7.97
N ASP A 234 -4.24 -10.99 -8.90
CA ASP A 234 -3.47 -11.43 -10.07
C ASP A 234 -2.99 -10.26 -10.93
N GLU A 235 -3.82 -9.23 -11.11
CA GLU A 235 -3.57 -8.04 -11.91
C GLU A 235 -2.42 -7.17 -11.38
N PHE A 236 -2.02 -7.37 -10.12
CA PHE A 236 -0.84 -6.71 -9.57
C PHE A 236 0.46 -7.42 -9.97
N ILE A 237 0.39 -8.68 -10.36
CA ILE A 237 1.55 -9.50 -10.75
C ILE A 237 1.89 -9.14 -12.21
N THR A 238 3.04 -8.50 -12.37
CA THR A 238 3.54 -8.08 -13.68
C THR A 238 4.68 -8.95 -14.17
N HIS A 239 5.31 -9.69 -13.26
CA HIS A 239 6.48 -10.50 -13.53
C HIS A 239 6.48 -11.71 -12.58
N ASP A 240 6.97 -12.82 -13.08
CA ASP A 240 7.17 -14.06 -12.34
C ASP A 240 8.58 -14.54 -12.67
N LEU A 241 9.44 -14.64 -11.66
CA LEU A 241 10.87 -14.94 -11.83
C LEU A 241 11.30 -16.06 -10.88
N ALA A 242 12.35 -16.78 -11.26
CA ALA A 242 12.99 -17.74 -10.38
C ALA A 242 13.85 -17.01 -9.32
N PHE A 243 14.15 -17.67 -8.20
CA PHE A 243 14.92 -17.08 -7.11
C PHE A 243 16.35 -16.68 -7.52
N GLU A 244 16.94 -17.40 -8.48
CA GLU A 244 18.26 -17.09 -9.05
C GLU A 244 18.26 -15.70 -9.72
N ASP A 245 17.12 -15.28 -10.27
CA ASP A 245 16.93 -14.00 -10.97
C ASP A 245 16.42 -12.88 -10.06
N ILE A 246 16.45 -13.05 -8.73
CA ILE A 246 15.92 -12.05 -7.78
C ILE A 246 16.51 -10.65 -7.99
N ASN A 247 17.77 -10.53 -8.41
CA ASN A 247 18.40 -9.23 -8.71
C ASN A 247 17.77 -8.52 -9.92
N ASN A 248 17.27 -9.28 -10.90
CA ASN A 248 16.54 -8.71 -12.03
C ASN A 248 15.20 -8.10 -11.57
N ALA A 249 14.53 -8.72 -10.60
CA ALA A 249 13.32 -8.15 -10.00
C ALA A 249 13.57 -6.75 -9.38
N PHE A 250 14.71 -6.57 -8.71
CA PHE A 250 15.13 -5.26 -8.19
C PHE A 250 15.44 -4.24 -9.29
N LYS A 251 15.98 -4.67 -10.43
CA LYS A 251 16.20 -3.80 -11.60
C LYS A 251 14.86 -3.33 -12.16
N LEU A 252 13.94 -4.24 -12.42
CA LEU A 252 12.59 -3.94 -12.92
C LEU A 252 11.82 -2.99 -11.99
N MET A 253 11.95 -3.17 -10.66
CA MET A 253 11.36 -2.28 -9.66
C MET A 253 11.93 -0.85 -9.76
N ARG A 254 13.26 -0.71 -9.85
CA ARG A 254 13.92 0.61 -9.94
C ARG A 254 13.62 1.34 -11.24
N GLU A 255 13.43 0.62 -12.33
CA GLU A 255 13.04 1.16 -13.64
C GLU A 255 11.55 1.52 -13.72
N GLY A 256 10.75 1.27 -12.67
CA GLY A 256 9.31 1.58 -12.66
C GLY A 256 8.45 0.65 -13.54
N LYS A 257 9.05 -0.41 -14.11
CA LYS A 257 8.39 -1.37 -15.01
C LYS A 257 7.59 -2.44 -14.27
N CYS A 258 7.78 -2.57 -12.96
CA CYS A 258 7.16 -3.61 -12.14
C CYS A 258 6.13 -3.04 -11.16
N LEU A 259 4.97 -3.70 -11.04
CA LEU A 259 4.06 -3.51 -9.89
C LEU A 259 4.44 -4.49 -8.78
N ARG A 260 4.26 -5.79 -9.06
CA ARG A 260 4.78 -6.89 -8.26
C ARG A 260 5.46 -7.92 -9.15
N CYS A 261 6.53 -8.47 -8.60
CA CYS A 261 7.25 -9.61 -9.13
C CYS A 261 7.10 -10.74 -8.12
N VAL A 262 6.53 -11.87 -8.53
CA VAL A 262 6.53 -13.08 -7.72
C VAL A 262 7.87 -13.79 -7.94
N ILE A 263 8.45 -14.28 -6.85
CA ILE A 263 9.73 -15.01 -6.88
C ILE A 263 9.46 -16.45 -6.49
N HIS A 264 9.81 -17.39 -7.38
CA HIS A 264 9.65 -18.81 -7.17
C HIS A 264 10.91 -19.40 -6.55
N MET A 265 10.77 -19.96 -5.35
CA MET A 265 11.86 -20.71 -4.71
C MET A 265 12.20 -21.97 -5.52
N PRO A 266 13.45 -22.44 -5.48
CA PRO A 266 13.85 -23.69 -6.13
C PRO A 266 12.94 -24.85 -5.73
N LYS A 267 12.49 -25.63 -6.71
CA LYS A 267 11.78 -26.89 -6.41
C LYS A 267 12.81 -27.91 -5.95
N LYS A 268 12.58 -28.48 -4.76
CA LYS A 268 13.32 -29.64 -4.28
C LYS A 268 12.91 -30.91 -5.02
#